data_AF-A0A1J9V3I4-F1
#
_entry.id   AF-A0A1J9V3I4-F1
#
_cell.length_a   1.000
_cell.length_b   1.000
_cell.length_c   1.000
_cell.angle_alpha   90.00
_cell.angle_beta   90.00
_cell.angle_gamma   90.00
#
_symmetry.space_group_name_H-M   'P 1'
#
loop_
_entity.id
_entity.type
_entity.pdbx_description
1 polymer ?
#
loop_
_entity_poly.entity_id
_entity_poly.type
_entity_poly.pdbx_seq_one_letter_code
_entity_poly.pdbx_strand_id
1 'polypeptide(L)' 'MNVHKLLYVMVYLVTPFTYFTVSVIWGKFILEKTMWDNLSDNLSIVGIYYFLVSIFWLVNMKTIDTVTEEIKNNKK' A
#
# COMPACT_ATOMS: atom_id res chain seq x y z
N MET A 1 16.73 -11.08 -2.33
CA MET A 1 15.81 -10.19 -1.59
C MET A 1 14.65 -11.04 -1.10
N ASN A 2 14.32 -11.00 0.19
CA ASN A 2 13.24 -11.83 0.76
C ASN A 2 11.89 -11.34 0.19
N VAL A 3 11.14 -12.22 -0.47
CA VAL A 3 9.88 -11.88 -1.18
C VAL A 3 8.90 -11.19 -0.24
N HIS A 4 8.84 -11.68 1.01
CA HIS A 4 8.04 -11.09 2.07
C HIS A 4 8.38 -9.61 2.33
N LYS A 5 9.68 -9.26 2.36
CA LYS A 5 10.13 -7.89 2.59
C LYS A 5 9.84 -6.97 1.40
N LEU A 6 10.01 -7.48 0.17
CA LEU A 6 9.63 -6.74 -1.04
C LEU A 6 8.13 -6.45 -1.04
N LEU A 7 7.30 -7.47 -0.80
CA LEU A 7 5.85 -7.38 -0.84
C LEU A 7 5.34 -6.41 0.24
N TYR A 8 5.93 -6.48 1.43
CA TYR A 8 5.66 -5.50 2.50
C TYR A 8 5.98 -4.07 2.06
N VAL A 9 7.17 -3.80 1.50
CA VAL A 9 7.56 -2.46 1.04
C VAL A 9 6.63 -1.95 -0.07
N MET A 10 6.28 -2.80 -1.03
CA MET A 10 5.39 -2.41 -2.13
C MET A 10 3.99 -2.03 -1.64
N VAL A 11 3.43 -2.83 -0.74
CA VAL A 11 2.07 -2.63 -0.23
C VAL A 11 2.00 -1.49 0.79
N TYR A 12 2.92 -1.43 1.76
CA TYR A 12 2.83 -0.44 2.85
C TYR A 12 3.50 0.90 2.55
N LEU A 13 4.41 0.98 1.59
CA LEU A 13 5.13 2.23 1.28
C LEU A 13 4.84 2.71 -0.14
N VAL A 14 5.18 1.91 -1.15
CA VAL A 14 5.17 2.38 -2.54
C VAL A 14 3.75 2.71 -3.00
N THR A 15 2.79 1.81 -2.75
CA THR A 15 1.39 1.99 -3.17
C THR A 15 0.71 3.21 -2.52
N PRO A 16 0.67 3.36 -1.19
CA PRO A 16 0.03 4.52 -0.57
C PRO A 16 0.76 5.83 -0.89
N PHE A 17 2.08 5.83 -0.99
CA PHE A 17 2.85 7.04 -1.33
C PHE A 17 2.60 7.50 -2.77
N THR A 18 2.57 6.56 -3.73
CA THR A 18 2.26 6.87 -5.13
C THR A 18 0.83 7.37 -5.28
N TYR A 19 -0.14 6.69 -4.66
CA TYR A 19 -1.52 7.16 -4.61
C TYR A 19 -1.62 8.57 -4.06
N PHE A 20 -1.06 8.82 -2.89
CA PHE A 20 -1.13 10.12 -2.21
C PHE A 20 -0.51 11.24 -3.03
N THR A 21 0.66 11.00 -3.64
CA THR A 21 1.34 12.00 -4.47
C THR A 21 0.50 12.34 -5.70
N VAL A 22 0.01 11.33 -6.41
CA VAL A 22 -0.81 11.51 -7.61
C VAL A 22 -2.13 12.20 -7.26
N SER A 23 -2.79 11.80 -6.18
CA SER A 23 -4.08 12.34 -5.79
C SER A 23 -4.00 13.77 -5.26
N VAL A 24 -2.92 14.13 -4.55
CA VAL A 24 -2.68 15.51 -4.11
C VAL A 24 -2.41 16.42 -5.32
N ILE A 25 -1.59 15.98 -6.28
CA ILE A 25 -1.34 16.73 -7.53
C ILE A 25 -2.66 16.90 -8.30
N TRP A 26 -3.42 15.82 -8.49
CA TRP A 26 -4.69 15.85 -9.19
C TRP A 26 -5.71 16.79 -8.52
N GLY A 27 -5.84 16.70 -7.20
CA GLY A 27 -6.79 17.51 -6.44
C GLY A 27 -6.45 18.99 -6.44
N LYS A 28 -5.16 19.35 -6.45
CA LYS A 28 -4.73 20.76 -6.51
C LYS A 28 -4.89 21.36 -7.91
N PHE A 29 -4.47 20.63 -8.95
CA PHE A 29 -4.36 21.20 -10.31
C PHE A 29 -5.61 21.00 -11.18
N ILE A 30 -6.43 19.99 -10.92
CA ILE A 30 -7.61 19.67 -11.75
C ILE A 30 -8.91 19.98 -11.03
N LEU A 31 -9.00 19.68 -9.73
CA LEU A 31 -10.22 19.88 -8.94
C LEU A 31 -10.24 21.23 -8.19
N GLU A 32 -9.15 22.00 -8.25
CA GLU A 32 -8.96 23.28 -7.55
C GLU A 32 -9.37 23.24 -6.07
N LYS A 33 -9.25 22.08 -5.41
CA LYS A 33 -9.57 21.93 -4.00
C LYS A 33 -8.61 22.74 -3.14
N THR A 34 -9.10 23.28 -2.03
CA THR A 34 -8.26 23.83 -0.97
C THR A 34 -7.20 22.80 -0.56
N MET A 35 -5.96 23.25 -0.34
CA MET A 35 -4.85 22.35 0.01
C MET A 35 -5.18 21.48 1.23
N TRP A 36 -5.80 22.05 2.26
CA TRP A 36 -6.16 21.35 3.49
C TRP A 36 -7.23 20.28 3.28
N ASP A 37 -8.30 20.60 2.55
CA ASP A 37 -9.38 19.65 2.25
C ASP A 37 -8.85 18.49 1.42
N ASN A 38 -8.03 18.79 0.40
CA ASN A 38 -7.41 17.77 -0.44
C ASN A 38 -6.47 16.86 0.34
N LEU A 39 -5.67 17.43 1.27
CA LEU A 39 -4.76 16.64 2.09
C LEU A 39 -5.52 15.75 3.06
N SER A 40 -6.53 16.30 3.74
CA SER A 40 -7.35 15.60 4.73
C SER A 40 -8.14 14.44 4.10
N ASP A 41 -8.76 14.67 2.95
CA ASP A 41 -9.50 13.65 2.20
C ASP A 41 -8.57 12.49 1.80
N ASN A 42 -7.42 12.80 1.20
CA ASN A 42 -6.48 11.79 0.73
C ASN A 42 -5.81 11.02 1.89
N LEU A 43 -5.48 11.70 3.00
CA LEU A 43 -4.98 11.05 4.21
C LEU A 43 -6.01 10.10 4.81
N SER A 44 -7.29 10.46 4.80
CA SER A 44 -8.37 9.60 5.27
C SER A 44 -8.48 8.32 4.43
N ILE A 45 -8.36 8.43 3.10
CA ILE A 45 -8.34 7.27 2.20
C ILE A 45 -7.12 6.39 2.45
N VAL A 46 -5.94 6.98 2.64
CA VAL A 46 -4.72 6.23 2.98
C VAL A 46 -4.86 5.53 4.33
N GLY A 47 -5.52 6.15 5.32
CA GLY A 47 -5.82 5.52 6.60
C GLY A 47 -6.71 4.28 6.45
N ILE A 48 -7.79 4.38 5.66
CA ILE A 48 -8.68 3.24 5.36
C ILE A 48 -7.90 2.15 4.61
N TYR A 49 -7.05 2.53 3.65
CA TYR A 49 -6.19 1.59 2.93
C TYR A 49 -5.31 0.80 3.90
N TYR A 50 -4.61 1.47 4.82
CA TYR A 50 -3.77 0.80 5.81
C TYR A 50 -4.54 -0.12 6.72
N PHE A 51 -5.75 0.27 7.13
CA PHE A 51 -6.63 -0.58 7.94
C PHE A 51 -6.99 -1.88 7.20
N LEU A 52 -7.44 -1.78 5.96
CA LEU A 52 -7.80 -2.94 5.14
C LEU A 52 -6.60 -3.82 4.82
N VAL A 53 -5.47 -3.22 4.47
CA VAL A 53 -4.21 -3.94 4.22
C VAL A 53 -3.75 -4.68 5.47
N SER A 54 -3.89 -4.08 6.65
CA SER A 54 -3.52 -4.74 7.90
C SER A 54 -4.37 -5.98 8.16
N ILE A 55 -5.69 -5.89 7.94
CA ILE A 55 -6.60 -7.04 8.04
C ILE A 55 -6.20 -8.10 7.00
N PHE A 56 -6.00 -7.70 5.76
CA PHE A 56 -5.60 -8.61 4.68
C PHE A 56 -4.30 -9.33 5.02
N TRP A 57 -3.31 -8.62 5.55
CA TRP A 57 -2.04 -9.18 5.96
C TRP A 57 -2.20 -10.23 7.06
N LEU A 58 -2.99 -9.93 8.09
CA LEU A 58 -3.27 -10.87 9.18
C LEU A 58 -3.94 -12.16 8.68
N VAL A 59 -4.90 -12.03 7.75
CA VAL A 59 -5.61 -13.19 7.19
C VAL A 59 -4.72 -14.03 6.26
N ASN A 60 -3.84 -13.40 5.48
CA ASN A 60 -3.08 -14.06 4.42
C ASN A 60 -1.64 -14.40 4.79
N MET A 61 -1.18 -14.07 5.99
CA MET A 61 0.21 -14.29 6.42
C MET A 61 0.66 -15.75 6.21
N LYS A 62 -0.17 -16.72 6.58
CA LYS A 62 0.13 -18.16 6.39
C LYS A 62 0.30 -18.55 4.93
N THR A 63 -0.57 -18.05 4.06
CA THR A 63 -0.50 -18.30 2.61
C THR A 63 0.75 -17.69 2.00
N ILE A 64 1.11 -16.47 2.41
CA ILE A 64 2.32 -15.78 1.96
C ILE A 64 3.57 -16.57 2.39
N ASP A 65 3.58 -17.12 3.60
CA ASP A 65 4.68 -17.94 4.09
C ASP A 65 4.84 -19.23 3.28
N THR A 66 3.75 -19.97 3.05
CA THR A 66 3.77 -21.19 2.19
C THR A 66 4.31 -20.89 0.80
N VAL A 67 3.80 -19.86 0.13
CA VAL A 67 4.25 -19.47 -1.22
C VAL A 67 5.71 -19.02 -1.21
N THR A 68 6.14 -18.30 -0.16
CA THR A 68 7.53 -17.87 -0.02
C THR A 68 8.48 -19.06 0.14
N GLU A 69 8.08 -20.09 0.90
CA GLU A 69 8.82 -21.34 1.03
C GLU A 69 8.87 -22.13 -0.27
N GLU A 70 7.75 -22.26 -0.98
CA GLU A 70 7.70 -22.92 -2.29
C GLU A 70 8.59 -22.24 -3.34
N ILE A 71 8.58 -20.91 -3.41
CA ILE A 71 9.46 -20.13 -4.30
C ILE A 71 10.93 -20.35 -3.92
N LYS A 72 11.24 -20.39 -2.63
CA LYS A 72 12.61 -20.62 -2.15
C LYS A 72 13.10 -22.04 -2.50
N ASN A 73 12.23 -23.04 -2.37
CA ASN A 73 12.54 -24.43 -2.68
C ASN A 73 12.66 -24.68 -4.19
N ASN A 74 11.81 -24.07 -5.02
CA ASN A 74 11.91 -24.16 -6.49
C ASN A 74 13.13 -23.41 -7.07
N LYS A 75 13.70 -22.46 -6.34
CA LYS A 75 14.93 -21.76 -6.74
C LYS A 75 16.21 -22.52 -6.42
N LYS A 76 16.11 -23.65 -5.71
CA LYS A 76 17.22 -24.46 -5.22
C LYS A 76 17.38 -25.70 -6.08
#